data_AF-A0A6I9YVF3-F1
#
_entry.id   AF-A0A6I9YVF3-F1
#
_cell.length_a   1.000
_cell.length_b   1.000
_cell.length_c   1.000
_cell.angle_alpha   90.00
_cell.angle_beta   90.00
_cell.angle_gamma   90.00
#
_symmetry.space_group_name_H-M   'P 1'
#
loop_
_entity.id
_entity.type
_entity.pdbx_description
1 polymer ?
#
loop_
_entity_poly.entity_id
_entity_poly.type
_entity_poly.pdbx_seq_one_letter_code
_entity_poly.pdbx_strand_id
1 'polypeptide(L)'
;MAAESPRRPSRCTGGVIVRPQAVTEQSYMESVVTFLQDVVPQAYSSTAPTEEKEKIVWIRFENSDLNDTLRNVELHEMHSTGNEPPLLLMIGYSDGIQIWSIPISGEAQELYSIRHGPVRAARVLPSPQIYREKSDNFAEKRPLLAVCKSIGSSG
;
A
#
# COMPACT_ATOMS: atom_id res chain seq x y z
N MET A 1 -25.66 19.82 2.12
CA MET A 1 -25.33 18.88 1.02
C MET A 1 -23.87 18.51 1.19
N ALA A 2 -23.58 17.28 1.62
CA ALA A 2 -22.21 16.81 1.78
C ALA A 2 -21.69 16.38 0.40
N ALA A 3 -20.55 16.92 0.00
CA ALA A 3 -19.86 16.49 -1.22
C ALA A 3 -19.35 15.07 -0.98
N GLU A 4 -19.95 14.12 -1.68
CA GLU A 4 -19.58 12.72 -1.62
C GLU A 4 -18.26 12.55 -2.39
N SER A 5 -17.23 12.09 -1.67
CA SER A 5 -15.92 11.71 -2.24
C SER A 5 -16.14 10.70 -3.37
N PRO A 6 -15.43 10.78 -4.52
CA PRO A 6 -15.63 9.88 -5.65
C PRO A 6 -15.20 8.44 -5.28
N ARG A 7 -16.07 7.70 -4.59
CA ARG A 7 -15.94 6.25 -4.46
C ARG A 7 -16.18 5.66 -5.84
N ARG A 8 -15.11 5.43 -6.60
CA ARG A 8 -15.21 4.60 -7.81
C ARG A 8 -15.57 3.17 -7.39
N PRO A 9 -16.55 2.54 -8.07
CA PRO A 9 -17.00 1.21 -7.69
C PRO A 9 -15.87 0.20 -7.90
N SER A 10 -15.41 -0.39 -6.79
CA SER A 10 -14.54 -1.56 -6.79
C SER A 10 -15.29 -2.72 -7.44
N ARG A 11 -14.94 -3.02 -8.69
CA ARG A 11 -15.36 -4.22 -9.43
C ARG A 11 -14.16 -4.85 -10.12
N CYS A 12 -13.17 -5.22 -9.33
CA CYS A 12 -12.22 -6.30 -9.55
C CYS A 12 -11.71 -6.67 -8.16
N THR A 13 -11.44 -7.95 -7.92
CA THR A 13 -10.88 -8.48 -6.67
C THR A 13 -9.45 -7.99 -6.34
N GLY A 14 -8.96 -6.98 -7.05
CA GLY A 14 -7.67 -6.34 -6.85
C GLY A 14 -7.84 -4.83 -6.85
N GLY A 15 -7.23 -4.14 -5.89
CA GLY A 15 -7.34 -2.69 -5.70
C GLY A 15 -6.75 -1.88 -6.85
N VAL A 16 -6.38 -0.63 -6.58
CA VAL A 16 -5.80 0.27 -7.59
C VAL A 16 -4.54 -0.35 -8.21
N ILE A 17 -4.40 -0.27 -9.53
CA ILE A 17 -3.21 -0.70 -10.27
C ILE A 17 -2.50 0.53 -10.85
N VAL A 18 -1.20 0.63 -10.61
CA VAL A 18 -0.32 1.69 -11.11
C VAL A 18 0.78 1.05 -11.94
N ARG A 19 0.82 1.40 -13.22
CA ARG A 19 1.84 0.90 -14.15
C ARG A 19 3.12 1.74 -14.04
N PRO A 20 4.29 1.12 -14.25
CA PRO A 20 5.54 1.86 -14.30
C PRO A 20 5.48 2.85 -15.46
N GLN A 21 5.89 4.09 -15.20
CA GLN A 21 5.99 5.14 -16.21
C GLN A 21 7.47 5.40 -16.51
N ALA A 22 7.79 5.58 -17.79
CA ALA A 22 9.14 5.96 -18.19
C ALA A 22 9.44 7.38 -17.70
N VAL A 23 10.64 7.59 -17.15
CA VAL A 23 11.12 8.92 -16.81
C VAL A 23 11.48 9.64 -18.11
N THR A 24 10.77 10.74 -18.37
CA THR A 24 10.96 11.60 -19.55
C THR A 24 11.30 13.03 -19.11
N GLU A 25 11.85 13.83 -20.02
CA GLU A 25 12.09 15.27 -19.76
C GLU A 25 10.81 16.00 -19.38
N GLN A 26 9.67 15.63 -19.98
CA GLN A 26 8.37 16.18 -19.63
C GLN A 26 7.99 15.85 -18.17
N SER A 27 8.06 14.58 -17.76
CA SER A 27 7.76 14.17 -16.37
C SER A 27 8.69 14.83 -15.34
N TYR A 28 9.93 15.09 -15.72
CA TYR A 28 10.88 15.83 -14.91
C TYR A 28 10.45 17.29 -14.74
N MET A 29 10.08 17.96 -15.84
CA MET A 29 9.58 19.33 -15.81
C MET A 29 8.31 19.46 -14.96
N GLU A 30 7.37 18.52 -15.10
CA GLU A 30 6.16 18.45 -14.28
C GLU A 30 6.47 18.31 -12.77
N SER A 31 7.47 17.50 -12.43
CA SER A 31 7.95 17.34 -11.05
C SER A 31 8.55 18.63 -10.49
N VAL A 32 9.33 19.37 -11.30
CA VAL A 32 9.89 20.68 -10.92
C VAL A 32 8.79 21.72 -10.69
N VAL A 33 7.78 21.77 -11.57
CA VAL A 33 6.63 22.68 -11.42
C VAL A 33 5.87 22.37 -10.13
N THR A 34 5.61 21.09 -9.85
CA THR A 34 4.94 20.65 -8.63
C THR A 34 5.73 21.04 -7.39
N PHE A 35 7.06 20.86 -7.40
CA PHE A 35 7.91 21.29 -6.30
C PHE A 35 7.83 22.80 -6.05
N LEU A 36 7.90 23.62 -7.09
CA LEU A 36 7.77 25.08 -6.96
C LEU A 36 6.42 25.47 -6.37
N GLN A 37 5.33 24.83 -6.79
CA GLN A 37 4.00 25.06 -6.23
C GLN A 37 3.93 24.68 -4.74
N ASP A 38 4.67 23.65 -4.32
CA ASP A 38 4.69 23.17 -2.94
C ASP A 38 5.51 24.04 -1.99
N VAL A 39 6.58 24.69 -2.48
CA VAL A 39 7.49 25.50 -1.63
C VAL A 39 7.22 27.00 -1.69
N VAL A 40 6.60 27.50 -2.76
CA VAL A 40 6.31 28.94 -2.90
C VAL A 40 5.10 29.31 -2.03
N PRO A 41 5.25 30.20 -1.04
CA PRO A 41 4.14 30.62 -0.18
C PRO A 41 3.05 31.30 -1.03
N GLN A 42 1.87 30.69 -1.09
CA GLN A 42 0.67 31.23 -1.74
C GLN A 42 0.07 32.37 -0.90
N ALA A 43 0.84 33.44 -0.66
CA ALA A 43 0.42 34.55 0.19
C ALA A 43 -0.69 35.43 -0.43
N TYR A 44 -1.05 35.21 -1.70
CA TYR A 44 -1.96 36.08 -2.45
C TYR A 44 -3.06 35.36 -3.24
N SER A 45 -3.07 34.02 -3.29
CA SER A 45 -4.11 33.27 -4.01
C SER A 45 -5.20 32.82 -3.03
N SER A 46 -6.25 33.61 -2.95
CA SER A 46 -7.37 33.40 -2.04
C SER A 46 -8.38 32.36 -2.53
N THR A 47 -7.98 31.31 -3.26
CA THR A 47 -8.89 30.19 -3.58
C THR A 47 -8.09 28.94 -3.99
N ALA A 48 -7.61 28.18 -3.02
CA ALA A 48 -7.49 26.73 -3.20
C ALA A 48 -7.85 26.10 -1.86
N PRO A 49 -8.76 25.10 -1.81
CA PRO A 49 -8.86 24.29 -0.61
C PRO A 49 -7.46 23.74 -0.37
N THR A 50 -6.90 23.96 0.83
CA THR A 50 -5.79 23.15 1.30
C THR A 50 -6.29 21.72 1.28
N GLU A 51 -6.09 21.01 0.17
CA GLU A 51 -6.17 19.56 0.17
C GLU A 51 -5.19 19.14 1.25
N GLU A 52 -5.69 18.57 2.34
CA GLU A 52 -4.86 17.94 3.33
C GLU A 52 -4.13 16.80 2.62
N LYS A 53 -2.94 17.11 2.07
CA LYS A 53 -2.11 16.13 1.39
C LYS A 53 -1.89 14.99 2.36
N GLU A 54 -2.23 13.78 1.92
CA GLU A 54 -2.08 12.58 2.72
C GLU A 54 -0.64 12.49 3.25
N LYS A 55 -0.47 12.61 4.57
CA LYS A 55 0.85 12.64 5.18
C LYS A 55 1.36 11.23 5.38
N ILE A 56 2.38 10.86 4.60
CA ILE A 56 3.15 9.63 4.82
C ILE A 56 4.01 9.80 6.08
N VAL A 57 3.86 8.87 7.02
CA VAL A 57 4.60 8.83 8.30
C VAL A 57 5.75 7.84 8.24
N TRP A 58 5.55 6.70 7.57
CA TRP A 58 6.59 5.70 7.37
C TRP A 58 6.32 4.87 6.12
N ILE A 59 7.38 4.28 5.58
CA ILE A 59 7.35 3.34 4.47
C ILE A 59 8.17 2.12 4.86
N ARG A 60 7.73 0.93 4.46
CA ARG A 60 8.49 -0.32 4.60
C ARG A 60 8.36 -1.18 3.37
N PHE A 61 9.49 -1.77 3.00
CA PHE A 61 9.55 -2.87 2.07
C PHE A 61 9.64 -4.18 2.85
N GLU A 62 8.81 -5.15 2.50
CA GLU A 62 8.82 -6.48 3.12
C GLU A 62 8.84 -7.52 2.00
N ASN A 63 9.58 -8.61 2.23
CA ASN A 63 9.44 -9.80 1.40
C ASN A 63 8.17 -10.51 1.85
N SER A 64 7.22 -10.66 0.93
CA SER A 64 6.05 -11.46 1.19
C SER A 64 6.48 -12.90 1.42
N ASP A 65 6.32 -13.43 2.63
CA ASP A 65 6.33 -14.88 2.86
C ASP A 65 5.02 -15.48 2.30
N LEU A 66 4.78 -15.26 1.01
CA LEU A 66 3.72 -15.87 0.20
C LEU A 66 4.18 -17.25 -0.29
N ASN A 67 5.03 -17.93 0.49
CA ASN A 67 5.58 -19.24 0.15
C ASN A 67 4.53 -20.36 0.18
N ASP A 68 3.26 -20.04 0.48
CA ASP A 68 2.14 -20.96 0.27
C ASP A 68 1.55 -20.77 -1.13
N THR A 69 2.31 -21.23 -2.14
CA THR A 69 1.93 -21.24 -3.56
C THR A 69 0.64 -22.02 -3.80
N LEU A 70 0.35 -23.02 -2.96
CA LEU A 70 -0.83 -23.89 -3.10
C LEU A 70 -2.12 -23.19 -2.66
N ARG A 71 -2.04 -22.24 -1.73
CA ARG A 71 -3.21 -21.47 -1.25
C ARG A 71 -3.35 -20.10 -1.89
N ASN A 72 -2.27 -19.56 -2.42
CA ASN A 72 -2.23 -18.25 -3.08
C ASN A 72 -1.95 -18.39 -4.58
N VAL A 73 -2.58 -19.37 -5.21
CA VAL A 73 -2.42 -19.68 -6.64
C VAL A 73 -2.69 -18.44 -7.50
N GLU A 74 -3.76 -17.68 -7.22
CA GLU A 74 -4.10 -16.47 -7.97
C GLU A 74 -3.03 -15.36 -7.85
N LEU A 75 -2.42 -15.20 -6.67
CA LEU A 75 -1.33 -14.24 -6.47
C LEU A 75 -0.02 -14.71 -7.13
N HIS A 76 0.18 -16.02 -7.26
CA HIS A 76 1.36 -16.59 -7.90
C HIS A 76 1.23 -16.58 -9.44
N GLU A 77 0.07 -16.95 -9.98
CA GLU A 77 -0.18 -16.96 -11.43
C GLU A 77 -0.13 -15.56 -12.06
N MET A 78 -0.58 -14.53 -11.32
CA MET A 78 -0.59 -13.15 -11.81
C MET A 78 0.78 -12.46 -11.72
N HIS A 79 1.67 -12.90 -10.83
CA HIS A 79 2.87 -12.15 -10.43
C HIS A 79 4.20 -12.89 -10.63
N SER A 80 4.17 -14.21 -10.84
CA SER A 80 5.37 -15.03 -11.02
C SER A 80 5.69 -15.20 -12.51
N THR A 81 6.38 -14.23 -13.11
CA THR A 81 7.18 -14.51 -14.32
C THR A 81 8.53 -15.15 -13.98
N GLY A 82 8.74 -15.56 -12.72
CA GLY A 82 9.96 -16.18 -12.19
C GLY A 82 9.78 -16.72 -10.76
N ASN A 83 10.83 -17.33 -10.21
CA ASN A 83 10.84 -17.97 -8.88
C ASN A 83 10.99 -16.98 -7.70
N GLU A 84 10.82 -15.67 -7.93
CA GLU A 84 10.95 -14.63 -6.91
C GLU A 84 9.58 -14.04 -6.55
N PRO A 85 9.24 -13.96 -5.24
CA PRO A 85 7.97 -13.37 -4.81
C PRO A 85 7.93 -11.85 -5.05
N PRO A 86 6.74 -11.26 -5.23
CA PRO A 86 6.62 -9.81 -5.39
C PRO A 86 7.07 -9.07 -4.13
N LEU A 87 7.58 -7.85 -4.32
CA LEU A 87 7.96 -6.93 -3.26
C LEU A 87 6.70 -6.33 -2.63
N LEU A 88 6.56 -6.34 -1.31
CA LEU A 88 5.48 -5.61 -0.64
C LEU A 88 5.96 -4.22 -0.23
N LEU A 89 5.21 -3.21 -0.63
CA LEU A 89 5.35 -1.84 -0.18
C LEU A 89 4.22 -1.52 0.80
N MET A 90 4.57 -1.24 2.05
CA MET A 90 3.65 -0.81 3.10
C MET A 90 3.86 0.66 3.38
N ILE A 91 2.78 1.45 3.33
CA ILE A 91 2.80 2.90 3.55
C ILE A 91 1.90 3.23 4.73
N GLY A 92 2.47 3.79 5.79
CA GLY A 92 1.71 4.28 6.93
C GLY A 92 1.44 5.76 6.80
N TYR A 93 0.17 6.14 6.91
CA TYR A 93 -0.29 7.52 6.90
C TYR A 93 -0.62 8.00 8.32
N SER A 94 -0.83 9.30 8.47
CA SER A 94 -1.33 9.89 9.71
C SER A 94 -2.72 9.38 10.11
N ASP A 95 -3.48 8.82 9.17
CA ASP A 95 -4.87 8.41 9.34
C ASP A 95 -5.13 6.96 8.88
N GLY A 96 -4.10 6.19 8.51
CA GLY A 96 -4.30 4.86 7.94
C GLY A 96 -3.04 4.13 7.50
N ILE A 97 -3.24 3.08 6.71
CA ILE A 97 -2.18 2.29 6.09
C ILE A 97 -2.63 1.75 4.73
N GLN A 98 -1.70 1.68 3.79
CA GLN A 98 -1.83 0.96 2.53
C GLN A 98 -0.75 -0.12 2.38
N ILE A 99 -1.06 -1.18 1.65
CA ILE A 99 -0.14 -2.25 1.27
C ILE A 99 -0.29 -2.50 -0.23
N TRP A 100 0.84 -2.53 -0.92
CA TRP A 100 0.95 -2.69 -2.36
C TRP A 100 1.86 -3.87 -2.70
N SER A 101 1.47 -4.67 -3.69
CA SER A 101 2.30 -5.69 -4.34
C SER A 101 3.01 -5.07 -5.53
N ILE A 102 4.31 -5.28 -5.65
CA ILE A 102 5.12 -4.83 -6.79
C ILE A 102 5.84 -6.07 -7.36
N PRO A 103 5.28 -6.70 -8.41
CA PRO A 103 5.93 -7.79 -9.13
C PRO A 103 7.11 -7.27 -9.95
N ILE A 104 7.91 -8.18 -10.52
CA ILE A 104 9.06 -7.84 -11.37
C ILE A 104 8.70 -7.03 -12.62
N SER A 105 7.44 -7.11 -13.09
CA SER A 105 6.93 -6.25 -14.17
C SER A 105 6.85 -4.77 -13.78
N GLY A 106 6.92 -4.46 -12.48
CA GLY A 106 6.79 -3.12 -11.93
C GLY A 106 5.35 -2.60 -11.82
N GLU A 107 4.34 -3.39 -12.21
CA GLU A 107 2.93 -3.02 -12.11
C GLU A 107 2.46 -3.12 -10.66
N ALA A 108 2.47 -2.00 -9.94
CA ALA A 108 2.11 -1.94 -8.53
C ALA A 108 0.59 -2.10 -8.35
N GLN A 109 0.17 -3.00 -7.47
CA GLN A 109 -1.23 -3.26 -7.16
C GLN A 109 -1.53 -3.06 -5.68
N GLU A 110 -2.56 -2.29 -5.35
CA GLU A 110 -3.05 -2.14 -3.99
C GLU A 110 -3.72 -3.44 -3.52
N LEU A 111 -3.22 -3.99 -2.42
CA LEU A 111 -3.76 -5.19 -1.77
C LEU A 111 -4.64 -4.84 -0.57
N TYR A 112 -4.31 -3.77 0.15
CA TYR A 112 -4.97 -3.40 1.40
C TYR A 112 -4.93 -1.89 1.62
N SER A 113 -6.04 -1.30 2.05
CA SER A 113 -6.19 0.14 2.22
C SER A 113 -7.21 0.42 3.32
N ILE A 114 -6.78 0.99 4.44
CA ILE A 114 -7.69 1.37 5.54
C ILE A 114 -7.34 2.74 6.11
N ARG A 115 -8.37 3.46 6.56
CA ARG A 115 -8.27 4.79 7.19
C ARG A 115 -8.84 4.77 8.63
N HIS A 116 -8.30 3.89 9.48
CA HIS A 116 -8.74 3.71 10.88
C HIS A 116 -7.82 4.41 11.90
N GLY A 117 -7.23 5.53 11.49
CA GLY A 117 -6.32 6.32 12.32
C GLY A 117 -4.86 5.86 12.20
N PRO A 118 -3.95 6.57 12.89
CA PRO A 118 -2.52 6.41 12.72
C PRO A 118 -2.03 5.02 13.12
N VAL A 119 -1.29 4.39 12.22
CA VAL A 119 -0.56 3.13 12.48
C VAL A 119 0.90 3.47 12.78
N ARG A 120 1.42 3.01 13.91
CA ARG A 120 2.83 3.22 14.30
C ARG A 120 3.77 2.28 13.57
N ALA A 121 3.35 1.02 13.40
CA ALA A 121 4.08 0.00 12.69
C ALA A 121 3.13 -1.10 12.24
N ALA A 122 3.45 -1.78 11.15
CA ALA A 122 2.78 -3.00 10.73
C ALA A 122 3.81 -3.99 10.18
N ARG A 123 3.46 -5.28 10.19
CA ARG A 123 4.30 -6.37 9.68
C ARG A 123 3.43 -7.55 9.25
N VAL A 124 3.72 -8.11 8.07
CA VAL A 124 3.19 -9.42 7.67
C VAL A 124 3.87 -10.49 8.53
N LEU A 125 3.08 -11.32 9.18
CA LEU A 125 3.60 -12.35 10.07
C LEU A 125 4.16 -13.53 9.26
N PRO A 126 5.37 -14.00 9.56
CA PRO A 126 5.95 -15.14 8.87
C PRO A 126 5.11 -16.39 9.12
N SER A 127 5.16 -17.32 8.17
CA SER A 127 4.64 -18.67 8.35
C SER A 127 5.39 -19.35 9.50
N PRO A 128 4.68 -20.08 10.38
CA PRO A 128 5.32 -20.72 11.50
C PRO A 128 6.11 -21.93 10.98
N GLN A 129 7.23 -22.25 11.61
CA GLN A 129 7.94 -23.49 11.31
C GLN A 129 7.11 -24.67 11.83
N ILE A 130 6.39 -25.34 10.92
CA ILE A 130 5.58 -26.52 11.23
C ILE A 130 6.53 -27.69 11.50
N TYR A 131 6.69 -28.07 12.77
CA TYR A 131 7.28 -29.34 13.16
C TYR A 131 6.16 -30.34 13.50
N ARG A 132 6.47 -31.64 13.56
CA ARG A 132 5.49 -32.75 13.69
C ARG A 132 4.43 -32.61 14.79
N GLU A 133 4.62 -31.71 15.76
CA GLU A 133 3.73 -31.51 16.91
C GLU A 133 3.05 -30.12 16.96
N LYS A 134 3.32 -29.21 16.01
CA LYS A 134 2.66 -27.90 15.96
C LYS A 134 1.94 -27.69 14.63
N SER A 135 0.61 -27.63 14.69
CA SER A 135 -0.25 -27.19 13.59
C SER A 135 -0.38 -25.67 13.58
N ASP A 136 -0.49 -25.09 12.38
CA ASP A 136 -0.81 -23.67 12.22
C ASP A 136 -2.32 -23.45 12.26
N ASN A 137 -2.81 -22.98 13.41
CA ASN A 137 -4.24 -22.75 13.62
C ASN A 137 -4.84 -21.65 12.72
N PHE A 138 -3.99 -20.83 12.10
CA PHE A 138 -4.41 -19.73 11.22
C PHE A 138 -4.04 -19.97 9.77
N ALA A 139 -3.67 -21.19 9.40
CA ALA A 139 -3.23 -21.52 8.04
C ALA A 139 -4.23 -21.03 6.97
N GLU A 140 -5.54 -21.19 7.22
CA GLU A 140 -6.61 -20.78 6.30
C GLU A 140 -6.86 -19.25 6.24
N LYS A 141 -6.23 -18.49 7.14
CA LYS A 141 -6.39 -17.02 7.25
C LYS A 141 -5.13 -16.26 6.89
N ARG A 142 -4.07 -16.96 6.48
CA ARG A 142 -2.83 -16.33 6.03
C ARG A 142 -3.02 -15.67 4.66
N PRO A 143 -2.28 -14.59 4.35
CA PRO A 143 -1.27 -13.93 5.20
C PRO A 143 -1.91 -13.14 6.36
N LEU A 144 -1.23 -13.12 7.52
CA LEU A 144 -1.67 -12.36 8.70
C LEU A 144 -0.90 -11.05 8.82
N LEU A 145 -1.60 -9.95 9.10
CA LEU A 145 -1.00 -8.65 9.33
C LEU A 145 -1.04 -8.29 10.82
N ALA A 146 0.11 -8.07 11.44
CA ALA A 146 0.20 -7.46 12.76
C ALA A 146 0.29 -5.94 12.63
N VAL A 147 -0.53 -5.21 13.40
CA VAL A 147 -0.63 -3.75 13.37
C VAL A 147 -0.49 -3.19 14.77
N CYS A 148 0.43 -2.24 14.95
CA CYS A 148 0.56 -1.45 16.16
C CYS A 148 -0.12 -0.09 15.94
N LYS A 149 -1.29 0.11 16.54
CA LYS A 149 -2.02 1.39 16.51
C LYS A 149 -1.28 2.45 17.31
N SER A 150 -1.35 3.72 16.87
CA SER A 150 -0.86 4.84 17.66
C SER A 150 -1.89 5.32 18.69
N ILE A 151 -1.43 6.12 19.65
CA ILE A 151 -2.29 6.76 20.65
C ILE A 151 -3.30 7.66 19.91
N GLY A 152 -4.59 7.44 20.14
CA GLY A 152 -5.68 8.19 19.48
C GLY A 152 -6.40 7.47 18.34
N SER A 153 -5.98 6.26 17.94
CA SER A 153 -6.77 5.42 17.02
C SER A 153 -7.92 4.74 17.77
N SER A 154 -9.17 5.08 17.43
CA SER A 154 -10.36 4.36 17.88
C SER A 154 -10.54 3.06 17.07
N GLY A 155 -10.77 1.95 17.77
CA GLY A 155 -10.96 0.61 17.18
C GLY A 155 -12.42 0.27 16.93
#